data_AF-A0A378A3D4-F1
#
_entry.id   AF-A0A378A3D4-F1
#
_cell.length_a   1.000
_cell.length_b   1.000
_cell.length_c   1.000
_cell.angle_alpha   90.00
_cell.angle_beta   90.00
_cell.angle_gamma   90.00
#
_symmetry.space_group_name_H-M   'P 1'
#
loop_
_entity.id
_entity.type
_entity.pdbx_description
1 polymer ?
#
loop_
_entity_poly.entity_id
_entity_poly.type
_entity_poly.pdbx_seq_one_letter_code
_entity_poly.pdbx_strand_id
1 'polypeptide(L)'
;MKEGDNFVVLSDILGDEDHLGDMDFKVAGSRDGISALQMDIKIEGITKEIMQVALNQAKGARLHILGVMEQAINAPCGDISEFAPRIHTIKINPDKIKDVIGKGGLLSVP
;
A
#
# COMPACT_ATOMS: atom_id res chain seq x y z
N MET A 1 19.09 -12.18 7.57
CA MET A 1 20.47 -12.39 8.05
C MET A 1 21.04 -13.62 7.37
N LYS A 2 22.24 -13.53 6.79
CA LYS A 2 22.92 -14.62 6.10
C LYS A 2 24.31 -14.83 6.73
N GLU A 3 24.56 -16.04 7.23
CA GLU A 3 25.84 -16.46 7.79
C GLU A 3 26.38 -17.63 6.95
N GLY A 4 27.32 -17.34 6.05
CA GLY A 4 27.81 -18.31 5.06
C GLY A 4 26.70 -18.73 4.08
N ASP A 5 26.38 -20.02 4.04
CA ASP A 5 25.29 -20.58 3.21
C ASP A 5 23.92 -20.57 3.92
N ASN A 6 23.88 -20.33 5.23
CA ASN A 6 22.64 -20.30 5.99
C ASN A 6 22.02 -18.91 5.96
N PHE A 7 20.69 -18.86 5.81
CA PHE A 7 19.94 -17.61 5.90
C PHE A 7 18.66 -17.78 6.72
N VAL A 8 18.26 -16.69 7.37
CA VAL A 8 16.99 -16.58 8.11
C VAL A 8 16.21 -15.40 7.57
N VAL A 9 14.93 -15.63 7.30
CA VAL A 9 13.95 -14.62 6.92
C VAL A 9 13.13 -14.26 8.16
N LEU A 10 13.19 -12.99 8.56
CA LEU A 10 12.41 -12.45 9.67
C LEU A 10 11.10 -11.85 9.13
N SER A 11 10.08 -11.80 9.98
CA SER A 11 8.79 -11.17 9.66
C SER A 11 8.44 -10.19 10.75
N ASP A 12 7.85 -9.05 10.36
CA ASP A 12 7.50 -7.96 11.27
C ASP A 12 8.70 -7.46 12.08
N ILE A 13 9.74 -7.04 11.35
CA ILE A 13 11.02 -6.65 11.94
C ILE A 13 10.90 -5.39 12.79
N LEU A 14 11.61 -5.39 13.92
CA LEU A 14 11.81 -4.20 14.75
C LEU A 14 12.91 -3.30 14.16
N GLY A 15 12.95 -2.04 14.59
CA GLY A 15 13.96 -1.08 14.12
C GLY A 15 15.40 -1.55 14.33
N ASP A 16 15.68 -2.21 15.45
CA ASP A 16 17.00 -2.76 15.74
C ASP A 16 17.36 -3.94 14.81
N GLU A 17 16.37 -4.71 14.36
CA GLU A 17 16.55 -5.83 13.43
C GLU A 17 16.78 -5.35 11.99
N ASP A 18 16.20 -4.20 11.61
CA ASP A 18 16.45 -3.56 10.30
C ASP A 18 17.91 -3.10 10.16
N HIS A 19 18.48 -2.54 11.22
CA HIS A 19 19.89 -2.10 11.24
C HIS A 19 20.88 -3.26 11.12
N LEU A 20 20.53 -4.43 11.65
CA LEU A 20 21.38 -5.62 11.66
C LEU A 20 21.10 -6.56 10.48
N GLY A 21 20.03 -6.33 9.71
CA GLY A 21 19.62 -7.17 8.59
C GLY A 21 20.37 -6.85 7.30
N ASP A 22 20.75 -7.89 6.56
CA ASP A 22 21.46 -7.77 5.27
C ASP A 22 20.57 -7.31 4.09
N MET A 23 19.26 -7.43 4.26
CA MET A 23 18.25 -7.04 3.31
C MET A 23 17.00 -6.64 4.09
N ASP A 24 16.46 -5.47 3.79
CA ASP A 24 15.13 -5.06 4.22
C ASP A 24 14.20 -5.01 3.02
N PHE A 25 13.01 -5.58 3.19
CA PHE A 25 12.00 -5.53 2.15
C PHE A 25 10.62 -5.36 2.75
N LYS A 26 9.81 -4.55 2.07
CA LYS A 26 8.45 -4.20 2.46
C LYS A 26 7.51 -4.65 1.35
N VAL A 27 6.47 -5.39 1.71
CA VAL A 27 5.47 -5.90 0.77
C VAL A 27 4.08 -5.44 1.20
N ALA A 28 3.37 -4.74 0.33
CA ALA A 28 1.98 -4.35 0.52
C ALA A 28 1.10 -4.95 -0.59
N GLY A 29 -0.18 -5.18 -0.29
CA GLY A 29 -1.09 -5.78 -1.26
C GLY A 29 -2.41 -6.23 -0.67
N SER A 30 -3.28 -6.70 -1.55
CA SER A 30 -4.56 -7.32 -1.20
C SER A 30 -4.41 -8.84 -1.07
N ARG A 31 -5.55 -9.53 -0.88
CA ARG A 31 -5.62 -10.99 -0.97
C ARG A 31 -5.24 -11.51 -2.38
N ASP A 32 -5.55 -10.71 -3.40
CA ASP A 32 -5.38 -11.11 -4.80
C ASP A 32 -3.98 -10.86 -5.35
N GLY A 33 -3.20 -9.97 -4.71
CA GLY A 33 -1.90 -9.61 -5.27
C GLY A 33 -1.09 -8.64 -4.42
N ILE A 34 0.12 -8.36 -4.91
CA ILE A 34 1.02 -7.32 -4.38
C ILE A 34 0.67 -6.01 -5.10
N SER A 35 0.46 -4.93 -4.34
CA SER A 35 0.26 -3.59 -4.87
C SER A 35 1.55 -2.77 -4.83
N ALA A 36 2.43 -3.02 -3.86
CA ALA A 36 3.72 -2.37 -3.75
C ALA A 36 4.78 -3.32 -3.18
N LEU A 37 5.99 -3.18 -3.70
CA LEU A 37 7.18 -3.89 -3.23
C LEU A 37 8.32 -2.88 -3.15
N GLN A 38 8.96 -2.80 -1.99
CA GLN A 38 10.20 -2.06 -1.80
C GLN A 38 11.25 -3.04 -1.30
N MET A 39 12.45 -2.97 -1.88
CA MET A 39 13.59 -3.80 -1.49
C MET A 39 14.83 -2.92 -1.38
N ASP A 40 15.52 -3.00 -0.26
CA ASP A 40 16.84 -2.41 -0.05
C ASP A 40 17.81 -3.53 0.34
N ILE A 41 18.88 -3.65 -0.45
CA ILE A 41 19.82 -4.77 -0.40
C ILE A 41 21.16 -4.22 0.04
N LYS A 42 21.63 -4.67 1.21
CA LYS A 42 22.86 -4.15 1.82
C LYS A 42 24.09 -5.02 1.51
N ILE A 43 23.89 -6.27 1.05
CA ILE A 43 24.97 -7.21 0.69
C ILE A 43 24.79 -7.83 -0.70
N GLU A 44 25.89 -8.26 -1.30
CA GLU A 44 25.86 -9.14 -2.47
C GLU A 44 25.53 -10.59 -2.08
N GLY A 45 24.92 -11.35 -3.01
CA GLY A 45 24.67 -12.79 -2.79
C GLY A 45 23.27 -13.16 -2.27
N ILE A 46 22.28 -12.28 -2.43
CA ILE A 46 20.86 -12.67 -2.34
C ILE A 46 20.45 -13.33 -3.65
N THR A 47 20.05 -14.60 -3.58
CA THR A 47 19.62 -15.37 -4.75
C THR A 47 18.11 -15.30 -4.96
N LYS A 48 17.65 -15.70 -6.15
CA LYS A 48 16.22 -15.76 -6.48
C LYS A 48 15.46 -16.70 -5.55
N GLU A 49 16.09 -17.79 -5.12
CA GLU A 49 15.53 -18.77 -4.20
C GLU A 49 15.24 -18.14 -2.83
N ILE A 50 16.20 -17.36 -2.30
CA ILE A 50 16.03 -16.63 -1.04
C ILE A 50 14.86 -15.65 -1.15
N MET A 51 14.79 -14.87 -2.23
CA MET A 51 13.66 -13.95 -2.44
C MET A 51 12.32 -14.68 -2.54
N GLN A 52 12.28 -15.85 -3.19
CA GLN A 52 11.04 -16.61 -3.32
C GLN A 52 10.53 -17.11 -1.97
N VAL A 53 11.43 -17.57 -1.09
CA VAL A 53 11.11 -17.94 0.29
C VAL A 53 10.61 -16.72 1.06
N ALA A 54 11.33 -15.59 0.97
CA ALA A 54 10.99 -14.36 1.66
C ALA A 54 9.61 -13.81 1.25
N LEU A 55 9.31 -13.77 -0.06
CA LEU A 55 8.01 -13.33 -0.56
C LEU A 55 6.87 -14.27 -0.18
N ASN A 56 7.11 -15.58 -0.11
CA ASN A 56 6.11 -16.53 0.36
C ASN A 56 5.80 -16.34 1.85
N GLN A 57 6.83 -16.11 2.68
CA GLN A 57 6.66 -15.80 4.09
C GLN A 57 5.92 -14.47 4.28
N ALA A 58 6.29 -13.44 3.53
CA ALA A 58 5.61 -12.14 3.54
C ALA A 58 4.15 -12.23 3.10
N LYS A 59 3.82 -13.11 2.13
CA LYS A 59 2.43 -13.38 1.75
C LYS A 59 1.63 -13.95 2.92
N GLY A 60 2.19 -14.91 3.65
CA GLY A 60 1.57 -15.49 4.85
C GLY A 60 1.28 -14.42 5.92
N ALA A 61 2.29 -13.62 6.25
CA ALA A 61 2.15 -12.51 7.20
C ALA A 61 1.11 -11.47 6.74
N ARG A 62 1.13 -11.09 5.46
CA ARG A 62 0.16 -10.13 4.88
C ARG A 62 -1.28 -10.64 5.00
N LEU A 63 -1.52 -11.91 4.64
CA LEU A 63 -2.86 -12.49 4.74
C LEU A 63 -3.34 -12.62 6.18
N HIS A 64 -2.43 -12.87 7.13
CA HIS A 64 -2.73 -12.86 8.54
C HIS A 64 -3.19 -11.47 9.01
N ILE A 65 -2.41 -10.42 8.71
CA ILE A 65 -2.74 -9.03 9.08
C ILE A 65 -4.06 -8.61 8.46
N LEU A 66 -4.27 -8.86 7.16
CA LEU A 66 -5.54 -8.58 6.48
C LEU A 66 -6.72 -9.32 7.15
N GLY A 67 -6.52 -10.56 7.57
CA GLY A 67 -7.54 -11.33 8.29
C GLY A 67 -7.91 -10.73 9.65
N VAL A 68 -6.97 -10.10 10.35
CA VAL A 68 -7.25 -9.37 11.60
C VAL A 68 -7.93 -8.03 11.31
N MET A 69 -7.49 -7.29 10.28
CA MET A 69 -8.12 -6.03 9.87
C MET A 69 -9.59 -6.22 9.48
N GLU A 70 -9.90 -7.28 8.73
CA GLU A 70 -11.26 -7.60 8.29
C GLU A 70 -12.21 -7.95 9.44
N GLN A 71 -11.70 -8.38 10.60
CA GLN A 71 -12.53 -8.59 11.80
C GLN A 71 -13.07 -7.28 12.36
N ALA A 72 -12.36 -6.17 12.15
CA ALA A 72 -12.80 -4.85 12.55
C ALA A 72 -13.66 -4.18 11.47
N ILE A 73 -13.19 -4.15 10.22
CA ILE A 73 -13.87 -3.52 9.08
C ILE A 73 -13.62 -4.36 7.83
N ASN A 74 -14.66 -5.05 7.35
CA ASN A 74 -14.56 -5.93 6.19
C ASN A 74 -14.93 -5.25 4.85
N ALA A 75 -15.59 -4.09 4.91
CA ALA A 75 -16.02 -3.34 3.74
C ALA A 75 -15.98 -1.83 4.03
N PRO A 76 -15.84 -0.98 3.00
CA PRO A 76 -15.97 0.46 3.16
C PRO A 76 -17.31 0.83 3.81
N CYS A 77 -17.31 1.86 4.66
CA CYS A 77 -18.55 2.39 5.24
C CYS A 77 -19.50 2.82 4.12
N GLY A 78 -20.79 2.51 4.28
CA GLY A 78 -21.81 2.78 3.26
C GLY A 78 -22.09 4.28 3.03
N ASP A 79 -21.72 5.13 3.99
CA ASP A 79 -21.80 6.57 3.83
C ASP A 79 -20.55 7.24 4.43
N ILE A 80 -20.26 8.44 3.95
CA ILE A 80 -19.19 9.30 4.46
C ILE A 80 -19.61 9.94 5.78
N SER A 81 -18.64 10.27 6.64
CA SER A 81 -18.87 11.01 7.88
C SER A 81 -19.70 12.27 7.65
N GLU A 82 -20.62 12.57 8.58
CA GLU A 82 -21.43 13.79 8.55
C GLU A 82 -20.61 15.09 8.62
N PHE A 83 -19.41 15.01 9.20
CA PHE A 83 -18.48 16.13 9.33
C PHE A 83 -17.52 16.26 8.15
N ALA A 84 -17.48 15.27 7.26
CA ALA A 84 -16.63 15.30 6.08
C ALA A 84 -17.33 16.00 4.90
N PRO A 85 -16.58 16.74 4.07
CA PRO A 85 -17.15 17.37 2.88
C PRO A 85 -17.69 16.31 1.91
N ARG A 86 -18.92 16.52 1.44
CA ARG A 86 -19.56 15.65 0.44
C ARG A 86 -19.24 16.14 -0.97
N ILE A 87 -18.77 15.22 -1.80
CA ILE A 87 -18.50 15.50 -3.22
C ILE A 87 -19.76 15.13 -4.01
N HIS A 88 -20.34 16.12 -4.70
CA HIS A 88 -21.45 15.91 -5.64
C HIS A 88 -20.93 16.06 -7.07
N THR A 89 -21.11 15.02 -7.88
CA THR A 89 -20.74 15.06 -9.29
C THR A 89 -21.97 15.33 -10.14
N ILE A 90 -21.96 16.47 -10.85
CA ILE A 90 -22.99 16.83 -11.82
C ILE A 90 -22.34 16.89 -13.19
N LYS A 91 -22.91 16.19 -14.17
CA LYS A 91 -22.45 16.24 -15.56
C LYS A 91 -23.20 17.35 -16.29
N ILE A 92 -22.46 18.27 -16.91
CA ILE A 92 -23.01 19.34 -17.76
C ILE A 92 -22.64 19.10 -19.22
N ASN A 93 -23.38 19.74 -20.13
CA ASN A 93 -22.98 19.82 -21.53
C ASN A 93 -21.63 20.57 -21.63
N PRO A 94 -20.59 20.01 -22.30
CA PRO A 94 -19.32 20.69 -22.53
C PRO A 94 -19.43 22.10 -23.09
N ASP A 95 -20.43 22.38 -23.93
CA ASP A 95 -20.66 23.71 -24.50
C ASP A 95 -20.97 24.77 -23.43
N LYS A 96 -21.52 24.35 -22.29
CA LYS A 96 -21.90 25.21 -21.16
C LYS A 96 -20.78 25.38 -20.13
N ILE A 97 -19.58 24.83 -20.36
CA ILE A 97 -18.44 24.99 -19.43
C ILE A 97 -18.09 26.48 -19.26
N LYS A 98 -18.14 27.27 -20.34
CA LYS A 98 -17.87 28.71 -20.29
C LYS A 98 -18.85 29.46 -19.40
N ASP A 99 -20.11 29.04 -19.39
CA ASP A 99 -21.17 29.67 -18.59
C ASP A 99 -21.00 29.35 -17.10
N VAL A 100 -20.53 28.14 -16.78
CA VAL A 100 -20.27 27.70 -15.39
C VAL A 100 -18.99 28.31 -14.82
N ILE A 101 -17.91 28.39 -15.59
CA ILE A 101 -16.65 29.01 -15.13
C ILE A 101 -16.78 30.55 -15.11
N GLY A 102 -17.53 31.12 -16.05
CA GLY A 102 -17.63 32.56 -16.23
C GLY A 102 -16.34 33.20 -16.77
N LYS A 103 -16.38 34.50 -17.02
CA LYS A 103 -15.21 35.25 -17.52
C LYS A 103 -14.13 35.31 -16.43
N GLY A 104 -12.97 34.70 -16.69
CA GLY A 104 -11.83 34.72 -15.78
C GLY A 104 -11.99 33.89 -14.51
N GLY A 105 -12.93 32.93 -14.47
CA GLY A 105 -13.17 32.09 -13.28
C GLY A 105 -14.04 32.74 -12.20
N LEU A 106 -14.73 33.85 -12.51
CA LEU A 106 -15.54 34.58 -11.53
C LEU A 106 -16.74 33.75 -11.02
N LEU A 107 -17.27 32.84 -11.85
CA LEU A 107 -18.44 32.02 -11.52
C LEU A 107 -18.07 30.58 -11.13
N SER A 108 -16.83 30.13 -11.40
CA SER A 108 -16.35 28.88 -10.84
C SER A 108 -16.29 29.04 -9.33
N VAL A 109 -17.21 28.35 -8.66
CA VAL A 109 -17.23 28.23 -7.20
C VAL A 109 -15.86 27.69 -6.75
N PRO A 110 -15.23 28.26 -5.70
CA PRO A 110 -14.09 27.61 -5.06
C PRO A 110 -14.48 26.26 -4.46
#